data_AF-A0A163J0J1-F1
#
_entry.id   AF-A0A163J0J1-F1
#
_cell.length_a   1.000
_cell.length_b   1.000
_cell.length_c   1.000
_cell.angle_alpha   90.00
_cell.angle_beta   90.00
_cell.angle_gamma   90.00
#
_symmetry.space_group_name_H-M   'P 1'
#
loop_
_entity.id
_entity.type
_entity.pdbx_description
1 polymer ?
#
loop_
_entity_poly.entity_id
_entity_poly.type
_entity_poly.pdbx_seq_one_letter_code
_entity_poly.pdbx_strand_id
1 'polypeptide(L)'
;MATDEQQKQILTMMGIHYCRHELIPIGAIYFSNDQIRYKNAREMYDYCVSNNLRDVWVYMYRNWYTRVQYNRWARSAVSGKVPMGKTTMMIEAHWKVLKKCHLYHYNRARLDLLVYAILQQYYRKLTMKYQAAVVFRQETTTFEKRFHEEWRKGIRAQISGTDYMTSLDLWLSI
;
A
#
# COMPACT_ATOMS: atom_id res chain seq x y z
N MET A 1 16.46 6.14 28.50
CA MET A 1 15.88 5.20 27.52
C MET A 1 14.37 5.31 27.57
N ALA A 2 13.69 5.28 26.43
CA ALA A 2 12.23 5.42 26.37
C ALA A 2 11.54 4.22 27.03
N THR A 3 10.47 4.46 27.78
CA THR A 3 9.65 3.41 28.40
C THR A 3 8.87 2.63 27.34
N ASP A 4 8.37 1.43 27.68
CA ASP A 4 7.55 0.63 26.76
C ASP A 4 6.32 1.41 26.24
N GLU A 5 5.69 2.18 27.12
CA GLU A 5 4.54 3.02 26.76
C GLU A 5 4.92 4.14 25.77
N GLN A 6 6.05 4.81 26.01
CA GLN A 6 6.56 5.83 25.09
C GLN A 6 6.92 5.23 23.72
N GLN A 7 7.49 4.02 23.70
CA GLN A 7 7.80 3.32 22.45
C GLN A 7 6.53 2.99 21.66
N LYS A 8 5.48 2.47 22.31
CA LYS A 8 4.18 2.20 21.67
C LYS A 8 3.56 3.47 21.11
N GLN A 9 3.61 4.58 21.86
CA GLN A 9 3.06 5.85 21.39
C GLN A 9 3.83 6.38 20.17
N ILE A 10 5.16 6.30 20.18
CA ILE A 10 5.99 6.67 19.03
C ILE A 10 5.65 5.81 17.81
N LEU A 11 5.48 4.50 17.97
CA LEU A 11 5.08 3.60 16.89
C LEU A 11 3.70 3.95 16.33
N THR A 12 2.74 4.28 17.20
CA THR A 12 1.40 4.76 16.80
C THR A 12 1.52 6.03 15.97
N MET A 13 2.31 7.01 16.42
CA MET A 13 2.56 8.25 15.67
C MET A 13 3.20 7.97 14.31
N MET A 14 4.21 7.11 14.25
CA MET A 14 4.85 6.70 12.99
C MET A 14 3.84 6.05 12.03
N GLY A 15 2.92 5.23 12.53
CA GLY A 15 1.83 4.66 11.75
C GLY A 15 0.88 5.71 11.16
N ILE A 16 0.52 6.72 11.96
CA ILE A 16 -0.31 7.84 11.49
C ILE A 16 0.43 8.65 10.42
N HIS A 17 1.69 9.02 10.70
CA HIS A 17 2.53 9.77 9.78
C HIS A 17 2.75 9.06 8.45
N TYR A 18 2.90 7.73 8.47
CA TYR A 18 2.99 6.90 7.27
C TYR A 18 1.76 7.06 6.37
N CYS A 19 0.57 7.10 6.97
CA CYS A 19 -0.71 7.09 6.26
C CYS A 19 -1.14 8.46 5.72
N ARG A 20 -0.62 9.57 6.25
CA ARG A 20 -0.99 10.93 5.78
C ARG A 20 -0.58 11.13 4.32
N HIS A 21 -1.43 11.82 3.58
CA HIS A 21 -1.27 12.06 2.14
C HIS A 21 -2.07 13.30 1.72
N GLU A 22 -1.62 14.03 0.70
CA GLU A 22 -2.30 15.27 0.26
C GLU A 22 -3.73 15.08 -0.26
N LEU A 23 -4.08 13.87 -0.69
CA LEU A 23 -5.43 13.50 -1.13
C LEU A 23 -6.32 12.97 0.01
N ILE A 24 -5.79 12.86 1.23
CA ILE A 24 -6.53 12.37 2.39
C ILE A 24 -6.57 13.50 3.43
N PRO A 25 -7.77 14.03 3.76
CA PRO A 25 -7.86 15.14 4.69
C PRO A 25 -7.47 14.69 6.11
N ILE A 26 -6.85 15.62 6.86
CA ILE A 26 -6.63 15.45 8.30
C ILE A 26 -7.73 16.26 9.00
N GLY A 27 -8.78 15.56 9.44
CA GLY A 27 -10.04 16.21 9.82
C GLY A 27 -10.75 16.76 8.59
N ALA A 28 -10.97 18.07 8.54
CA ALA A 28 -11.62 18.75 7.41
C ALA A 28 -10.63 19.46 6.45
N ILE A 29 -9.32 19.37 6.69
CA ILE A 29 -8.32 20.18 6.00
C ILE A 29 -7.38 19.30 5.18
N TYR A 30 -7.15 19.71 3.93
CA TYR A 30 -6.13 19.14 3.06
C TYR A 30 -4.81 19.89 3.23
N PHE A 31 -3.71 19.14 3.25
CA PHE A 31 -2.36 19.68 3.36
C PHE A 31 -1.55 19.22 2.17
N SER A 32 -0.66 20.08 1.67
CA SER A 32 0.32 19.63 0.69
C SER A 32 1.26 18.59 1.29
N ASN A 33 1.84 17.74 0.45
CA ASN A 33 2.82 16.73 0.89
C ASN A 33 4.00 17.33 1.70
N ASP A 34 4.42 18.56 1.39
CA ASP A 34 5.44 19.27 2.15
C ASP A 34 4.95 19.71 3.52
N GLN A 35 3.75 20.27 3.60
CA GLN A 35 3.11 20.64 4.88
C GLN A 35 2.92 19.41 5.78
N ILE A 36 2.52 18.28 5.20
CA ILE A 36 2.38 17.00 5.91
C ILE A 36 3.71 16.58 6.53
N ARG A 37 4.82 16.61 5.77
CA ARG A 37 6.14 16.26 6.30
C ARG A 37 6.54 17.17 7.47
N TYR A 38 6.36 18.48 7.32
CA TYR A 38 6.69 19.43 8.38
C TYR A 38 5.83 19.21 9.63
N LYS A 39 4.52 19.01 9.47
CA LYS A 39 3.62 18.67 10.58
C LYS A 39 4.03 17.38 11.28
N ASN A 40 4.31 16.32 10.53
CA ASN A 40 4.70 15.03 11.11
C ASN A 40 6.01 15.14 11.89
N ALA A 41 6.99 15.89 11.37
CA ALA A 41 8.24 16.14 12.07
C ALA A 41 8.03 16.98 13.34
N ARG A 42 7.18 18.01 13.27
CA ARG A 42 6.81 18.86 14.41
C ARG A 42 6.10 18.06 15.50
N GLU A 43 5.09 17.27 15.15
CA GLU A 43 4.34 16.44 16.10
C GLU A 43 5.27 15.49 16.85
N MET A 44 6.18 14.80 16.14
CA MET A 44 7.17 13.92 16.77
C MET A 44 8.16 14.70 17.67
N TYR A 45 8.59 15.89 17.24
CA TYR A 45 9.45 16.77 18.03
C TYR A 45 8.76 17.18 19.34
N ASP A 46 7.55 17.73 19.24
CA ASP A 46 6.79 18.23 20.39
C ASP A 46 6.51 17.10 21.40
N TYR A 47 6.18 15.89 20.91
CA TYR A 47 6.05 14.69 21.74
C TYR A 47 7.36 14.33 22.44
N CYS A 48 8.48 14.29 21.71
CA CYS A 48 9.77 13.93 22.31
C CYS A 48 10.24 14.98 23.33
N VAL A 49 10.04 16.27 23.07
CA VAL A 49 10.45 17.34 23.99
C VAL A 49 9.62 17.31 25.28
N SER A 50 8.30 17.19 25.17
CA SER A 50 7.40 17.11 26.32
C SER A 50 7.67 15.88 27.22
N ASN A 51 8.21 14.80 26.65
CA ASN A 51 8.56 13.57 27.37
C ASN A 51 10.05 13.46 27.74
N ASN A 52 10.84 14.52 27.55
CA ASN A 52 12.28 14.56 27.79
C ASN A 52 13.08 13.48 27.01
N LEU A 53 12.67 13.19 25.77
CA LEU A 53 13.25 12.19 24.87
C LEU A 53 14.09 12.84 23.75
N ARG A 54 14.99 13.76 24.09
CA ARG A 54 15.77 14.53 23.10
C ARG A 54 16.62 13.66 22.17
N ASP A 55 17.28 12.63 22.71
CA ASP A 55 18.10 11.71 21.91
C ASP A 55 17.25 10.92 20.91
N VAL A 56 16.03 10.53 21.32
CA VAL A 56 15.07 9.85 20.46
C VAL A 56 14.64 10.78 19.33
N TRP A 57 14.38 12.05 19.60
CA TRP A 57 14.10 13.03 18.55
C TRP A 57 15.26 13.15 17.55
N VAL A 58 16.50 13.30 18.03
CA VAL A 58 17.68 13.41 17.14
C VAL A 58 17.80 12.18 16.25
N TYR A 59 17.62 10.99 16.83
CA TYR A 59 17.58 9.74 16.07
C TYR A 59 16.44 9.73 15.04
N MET A 60 15.22 10.07 15.47
CA MET A 60 14.04 10.05 14.61
C MET A 60 14.17 11.01 13.44
N TYR A 61 14.61 12.24 13.71
CA TYR A 61 14.77 13.25 12.68
C TYR A 61 15.76 12.81 11.62
N ARG A 62 16.97 12.39 12.04
CA ARG A 62 18.05 11.98 11.14
C ARG A 62 17.65 10.79 10.25
N ASN A 63 16.98 9.79 10.84
CA ASN A 63 16.68 8.52 10.15
C ASN A 63 15.34 8.52 9.42
N TRP A 64 14.37 9.35 9.81
CA TRP A 64 13.00 9.25 9.29
C TRP A 64 12.43 10.57 8.76
N TYR A 65 12.75 11.73 9.34
CA TYR A 65 12.09 13.00 8.98
C TYR A 65 12.92 13.97 8.12
N THR A 66 14.21 13.67 7.88
CA THR A 66 14.96 14.34 6.81
C THR A 66 14.25 14.11 5.47
N ARG A 67 14.29 15.09 4.56
CA ARG A 67 13.58 15.01 3.27
C ARG A 67 13.90 13.72 2.51
N VAL A 68 15.18 13.36 2.46
CA VAL A 68 15.67 12.16 1.76
C VAL A 68 15.08 10.88 2.37
N GLN A 69 15.11 10.74 3.70
CA GLN A 69 14.60 9.52 4.34
C GLN A 69 13.08 9.47 4.32
N TYR A 70 12.43 10.60 4.58
CA TYR A 70 10.98 10.72 4.59
C TYR A 70 10.36 10.24 3.27
N ASN A 71 10.98 10.59 2.14
CA ASN A 71 10.52 10.17 0.82
C ASN A 71 10.56 8.65 0.60
N ARG A 72 11.31 7.88 1.40
CA ARG A 72 11.45 6.43 1.24
C ARG A 72 10.35 5.64 1.95
N TRP A 73 9.73 6.20 2.98
CA TRP A 73 8.76 5.47 3.80
C TRP A 73 7.38 6.09 3.82
N ALA A 74 7.25 7.43 3.77
CA ALA A 74 5.95 8.07 3.88
C ALA A 74 5.15 7.98 2.58
N ARG A 75 3.82 7.82 2.68
CA ARG A 75 2.94 7.83 1.50
C ARG A 75 2.89 9.20 0.83
N SER A 76 2.93 10.28 1.62
CA SER A 76 2.99 11.67 1.14
C SER A 76 4.30 12.03 0.42
N ALA A 77 5.16 11.06 0.09
CA ALA A 77 6.35 11.27 -0.73
C ALA A 77 6.02 11.44 -2.21
N VAL A 78 4.92 10.83 -2.66
CA VAL A 78 4.48 10.84 -4.07
C VAL A 78 3.23 11.71 -4.16
N SER A 79 3.24 12.68 -5.07
CA SER A 79 2.08 13.54 -5.31
C SER A 79 1.06 12.89 -6.24
N GLY A 80 -0.22 13.14 -6.00
CA GLY A 80 -1.36 12.73 -6.83
C GLY A 80 -1.67 11.24 -6.85
N LYS A 81 -0.96 10.41 -6.07
CA LYS A 81 -1.08 8.95 -6.14
C LYS A 81 -1.06 8.33 -4.75
N VAL A 82 -2.20 7.83 -4.28
CA VAL A 82 -2.28 7.05 -3.04
C VAL A 82 -1.89 5.60 -3.33
N PRO A 83 -0.81 5.06 -2.72
CA PRO A 83 -0.49 3.65 -2.86
C PRO A 83 -1.56 2.80 -2.14
N MET A 84 -2.27 1.97 -2.92
CA MET A 84 -3.34 1.09 -2.42
C MET A 84 -2.82 -0.01 -1.47
N GLY A 85 -1.62 -0.51 -1.71
CA GLY A 85 -0.99 -1.56 -0.91
C GLY A 85 0.23 -1.06 -0.15
N LYS A 86 0.49 -1.60 1.04
CA LYS A 86 1.82 -1.50 1.65
C LYS A 86 2.75 -2.41 0.86
N THR A 87 3.91 -1.92 0.44
CA THR A 87 4.93 -2.73 -0.25
C THR A 87 5.32 -3.96 0.57
N THR A 88 5.33 -3.84 1.90
CA THR A 88 5.52 -4.97 2.83
C THR A 88 4.48 -6.07 2.64
N MET A 89 3.19 -5.73 2.52
CA MET A 89 2.13 -6.70 2.30
C MET A 89 2.28 -7.41 0.95
N MET A 90 2.64 -6.68 -0.12
CA MET A 90 2.86 -7.29 -1.42
C MET A 90 4.07 -8.24 -1.41
N ILE A 91 5.16 -7.82 -0.76
CA ILE A 91 6.37 -8.62 -0.59
C ILE A 91 6.06 -9.86 0.27
N GLU A 92 5.36 -9.73 1.39
CA GLU A 92 4.94 -10.84 2.24
C GLU A 92 4.03 -11.82 1.51
N ALA A 93 3.05 -11.32 0.75
CA ALA A 93 2.17 -12.15 -0.07
C ALA A 93 2.97 -12.92 -1.13
N HIS A 94 3.91 -12.24 -1.80
CA HIS A 94 4.83 -12.88 -2.75
C HIS A 94 5.66 -13.97 -2.06
N TRP A 95 6.27 -13.69 -0.91
CA TRP A 95 7.03 -14.69 -0.14
C TRP A 95 6.16 -15.86 0.35
N LYS A 96 4.90 -15.62 0.71
CA LYS A 96 3.96 -16.65 1.11
C LYS A 96 3.68 -17.61 -0.04
N VAL A 97 3.42 -17.08 -1.25
CA VAL A 97 3.23 -17.88 -2.47
C VAL A 97 4.50 -18.65 -2.80
N LEU A 98 5.67 -18.01 -2.78
CA LEU A 98 6.93 -18.65 -3.09
C LEU A 98 7.23 -19.81 -2.13
N LYS A 99 7.06 -19.58 -0.82
CA LYS A 99 7.23 -20.62 0.20
C LYS A 99 6.29 -21.80 -0.01
N LYS A 100 4.99 -21.53 -0.24
CA LYS A 100 3.98 -22.57 -0.41
C LYS A 100 4.11 -23.36 -1.71
N CYS A 101 4.47 -22.70 -2.81
CA CYS A 101 4.43 -23.31 -4.15
C CYS A 101 5.78 -23.86 -4.60
N HIS A 102 6.90 -23.32 -4.12
CA HIS A 102 8.23 -23.65 -4.62
C HIS A 102 9.18 -24.18 -3.55
N LEU A 103 9.02 -23.76 -2.28
CA LEU A 103 9.95 -24.12 -1.21
C LEU A 103 9.33 -25.02 -0.12
N TYR A 104 8.16 -25.61 -0.38
CA TYR A 104 7.40 -26.35 0.63
C TYR A 104 8.11 -27.61 1.16
N HIS A 105 9.00 -28.20 0.35
CA HIS A 105 9.83 -29.34 0.75
C HIS A 105 11.19 -28.94 1.35
N TYR A 106 11.57 -27.66 1.29
CA TYR A 106 12.89 -27.20 1.70
C TYR A 106 12.79 -26.38 2.98
N ASN A 107 13.00 -27.05 4.12
CA ASN A 107 13.17 -26.34 5.38
C ASN A 107 14.50 -25.57 5.34
N ARG A 108 14.44 -24.23 5.45
CA ARG A 108 15.59 -23.31 5.32
C ARG A 108 16.36 -23.50 3.99
N ALA A 109 15.67 -23.27 2.86
CA ALA A 109 16.31 -23.28 1.55
C ALA A 109 17.56 -22.38 1.51
N ARG A 110 18.66 -22.90 0.96
CA ARG A 110 19.88 -22.12 0.68
C ARG A 110 19.59 -21.01 -0.32
N LEU A 111 20.38 -19.93 -0.25
CA LEU A 111 20.19 -18.75 -1.11
C LEU A 111 20.21 -19.12 -2.59
N ASP A 112 21.12 -19.99 -3.02
CA ASP A 112 21.25 -20.40 -4.43
C ASP A 112 19.99 -21.12 -4.93
N LEU A 113 19.43 -22.02 -4.10
CA LEU A 113 18.18 -22.72 -4.41
C LEU A 113 17.00 -21.75 -4.49
N LEU A 114 16.96 -20.76 -3.60
CA LEU A 114 15.95 -19.71 -3.62
C LEU A 114 16.04 -18.88 -4.91
N VAL A 115 17.25 -18.44 -5.29
CA VAL A 115 17.48 -17.67 -6.53
C VAL A 115 17.07 -18.50 -7.74
N TYR A 116 17.48 -19.77 -7.79
CA TYR A 116 17.07 -20.70 -8.84
C TYR A 116 15.54 -20.86 -8.90
N ALA A 117 14.86 -21.06 -7.77
CA ALA A 117 13.41 -21.20 -7.70
C ALA A 117 12.69 -19.93 -8.20
N ILE A 118 13.18 -18.75 -7.85
CA ILE A 118 12.64 -17.48 -8.31
C ILE A 118 12.79 -17.36 -9.83
N LEU A 119 14.00 -17.52 -10.36
CA LEU A 119 14.30 -17.29 -11.77
C LEU A 119 13.66 -18.34 -12.68
N GLN A 120 13.81 -19.62 -12.33
CA GLN A 120 13.46 -20.71 -13.25
C GLN A 120 12.04 -21.24 -13.06
N GLN A 121 11.52 -21.22 -11.84
CA GLN A 121 10.20 -21.79 -11.57
C GLN A 121 9.11 -20.75 -11.46
N TYR A 122 9.35 -19.67 -10.72
CA TYR A 122 8.35 -18.64 -10.46
C TYR A 122 8.23 -17.65 -11.62
N TYR A 123 9.34 -17.03 -12.03
CA TYR A 123 9.35 -16.02 -13.09
C TYR A 123 8.89 -16.59 -14.43
N ARG A 124 9.38 -17.78 -14.81
CA ARG A 124 8.95 -18.48 -16.03
C ARG A 124 7.43 -18.66 -16.10
N LYS A 125 6.79 -19.09 -15.01
CA LYS A 125 5.33 -19.25 -14.94
C LYS A 125 4.59 -17.91 -15.07
N LEU A 126 5.12 -16.86 -14.46
CA LEU A 126 4.58 -15.51 -14.57
C LEU A 126 4.68 -14.96 -16.00
N THR A 127 5.83 -15.13 -16.65
CA THR A 127 6.02 -14.71 -18.04
C THR A 127 5.06 -15.44 -18.97
N MET A 128 4.91 -16.76 -18.81
CA MET A 128 3.94 -17.53 -19.61
C MET A 128 2.51 -17.05 -19.40
N LYS A 129 2.08 -16.83 -18.14
CA LYS A 129 0.74 -16.27 -17.85
C LYS A 129 0.56 -14.87 -18.41
N TYR A 130 1.56 -14.00 -18.29
CA TYR A 130 1.52 -12.65 -18.83
C TYR A 130 1.40 -12.66 -20.35
N GLN A 131 2.20 -13.48 -21.02
CA GLN A 131 2.13 -13.64 -22.47
C GLN A 131 0.76 -14.16 -22.91
N ALA A 132 0.23 -15.20 -22.25
CA ALA A 132 -1.08 -15.76 -22.58
C ALA A 132 -2.22 -14.74 -22.36
N ALA A 133 -2.21 -13.99 -21.26
CA ALA A 133 -3.28 -13.07 -20.90
C ALA A 133 -3.19 -11.71 -21.61
N VAL A 134 -2.00 -11.11 -21.68
CA VAL A 134 -1.81 -9.72 -22.15
C VAL A 134 -1.40 -9.65 -23.61
N VAL A 135 -0.42 -10.46 -24.01
CA VAL A 135 0.15 -10.40 -25.37
C VAL A 135 -0.75 -11.12 -26.37
N PHE A 136 -1.07 -12.39 -26.08
CA PHE A 136 -1.86 -13.22 -26.98
C PHE A 136 -3.36 -13.16 -26.70
N ARG A 137 -3.78 -12.60 -25.56
CA ARG A 137 -5.19 -12.53 -25.10
C ARG A 137 -5.94 -13.87 -25.20
N GLN A 138 -5.23 -14.98 -25.04
CA GLN A 138 -5.79 -16.33 -25.12
C GLN A 138 -6.56 -16.70 -23.84
N GLU A 139 -6.10 -16.17 -22.70
CA GLU A 139 -6.75 -16.36 -21.40
C GLU A 139 -7.27 -15.02 -20.87
N THR A 140 -8.58 -14.82 -20.86
CA THR A 140 -9.21 -13.73 -20.09
C THR A 140 -9.08 -14.04 -18.61
N THR A 141 -8.71 -13.03 -17.82
CA THR A 141 -8.58 -13.20 -16.36
C THR A 141 -9.92 -13.64 -15.78
N THR A 142 -9.91 -14.42 -14.69
CA THR A 142 -11.15 -14.91 -14.06
C THR A 142 -12.08 -13.77 -13.64
N PHE A 143 -11.50 -12.62 -13.25
CA PHE A 143 -12.25 -11.39 -12.98
C PHE A 143 -12.93 -10.84 -14.24
N GLU A 144 -12.20 -10.73 -15.35
CA GLU A 144 -12.73 -10.21 -16.61
C GLU A 144 -13.86 -11.07 -17.17
N LYS A 145 -13.73 -12.41 -17.11
CA LYS A 145 -14.82 -13.33 -17.49
C LYS A 145 -16.07 -13.08 -16.65
N ARG A 146 -15.92 -13.06 -15.32
CA ARG A 146 -17.03 -12.81 -14.39
C ARG A 146 -17.63 -11.42 -14.56
N PHE A 147 -16.80 -10.40 -14.78
CA PHE A 147 -17.24 -9.05 -15.06
C PHE A 147 -18.06 -8.99 -16.34
N HIS A 148 -17.60 -9.61 -17.43
CA HIS A 148 -18.36 -9.68 -18.68
C HIS A 148 -19.68 -10.44 -18.53
N GLU A 149 -19.71 -11.51 -17.72
CA GLU A 149 -20.95 -12.22 -17.41
C GLU A 149 -21.95 -11.32 -16.68
N GLU A 150 -21.52 -10.66 -15.60
CA GLU A 150 -22.38 -9.73 -14.85
C GLU A 150 -22.79 -8.51 -15.68
N TRP A 151 -21.88 -7.97 -16.50
CA TRP A 151 -22.16 -6.88 -17.43
C TRP A 151 -23.24 -7.27 -18.44
N ARG A 152 -23.14 -8.47 -19.02
CA ARG A 152 -24.16 -8.99 -19.96
C ARG A 152 -25.50 -9.29 -19.29
N LYS A 153 -25.50 -9.64 -18.00
CA LYS A 153 -26.74 -9.75 -17.21
C LYS A 153 -27.36 -8.38 -16.98
N GLY A 154 -26.55 -7.38 -16.61
CA GLY A 154 -26.99 -6.00 -16.42
C GLY A 154 -27.60 -5.38 -17.68
N ILE A 155 -27.00 -5.59 -18.85
CA ILE A 155 -27.56 -5.14 -20.15
C ILE A 155 -28.94 -5.75 -20.42
N ARG A 156 -29.16 -7.00 -20.02
CA ARG A 156 -30.41 -7.74 -20.29
C ARG A 156 -31.48 -7.54 -19.23
N ALA A 157 -31.11 -7.01 -18.06
CA ALA A 157 -32.06 -6.72 -17.01
C ALA A 157 -32.95 -5.54 -17.43
N GLN A 158 -34.26 -5.67 -17.25
CA GLN A 158 -35.15 -4.51 -17.36
C GLN A 158 -34.77 -3.52 -16.26
N ILE A 159 -34.55 -2.27 -16.67
CA ILE A 159 -34.35 -1.16 -15.74
C ILE A 159 -35.67 -1.04 -14.98
N SER A 160 -35.64 -1.26 -13.66
CA SER A 160 -36.76 -0.92 -12.79
C SER A 160 -37.07 0.54 -13.04
N GLY A 161 -38.34 0.91 -13.26
CA GLY A 161 -38.77 2.27 -13.59
C GLY A 161 -38.56 3.33 -12.48
N THR A 162 -37.58 3.12 -11.61
CA THR A 162 -37.01 4.13 -10.73
C THR A 162 -35.88 4.80 -11.50
N ASP A 163 -36.11 6.03 -11.95
CA ASP A 163 -35.10 6.85 -12.62
C ASP A 163 -33.92 7.08 -11.67
N TYR A 164 -32.87 6.28 -11.83
CA TYR A 164 -31.61 6.54 -11.15
C TYR A 164 -30.92 7.71 -11.84
N MET A 165 -31.22 8.94 -11.40
CA MET A 165 -30.45 10.12 -11.77
C MET A 165 -29.10 10.07 -11.05
N THR A 166 -28.16 9.26 -11.55
CA THR A 166 -26.75 9.39 -11.14
C THR A 166 -26.17 10.67 -11.74
N SER A 167 -26.26 11.76 -10.99
CA SER A 167 -25.42 12.94 -11.23
C SER A 167 -23.98 12.59 -10.81
N LEU A 168 -23.05 12.60 -11.78
CA LEU A 168 -21.62 12.36 -11.56
C LEU A 168 -21.01 13.35 -10.55
N ASP A 169 -21.63 14.52 -10.37
CA ASP A 169 -21.17 15.57 -9.46
C ASP A 169 -21.62 15.36 -8.00
N LEU A 170 -22.71 14.60 -7.77
CA LEU A 170 -23.32 14.46 -6.45
C LEU A 170 -23.18 13.06 -5.83
N TRP A 171 -22.90 12.00 -6.62
CA TRP A 171 -22.77 10.61 -6.12
C TRP A 171 -23.88 10.18 -5.13
N LEU A 172 -25.10 10.67 -5.33
CA LEU A 172 -26.27 10.24 -4.56
C LEU A 172 -27.10 9.30 -5.41
N SER A 173 -27.35 8.11 -4.88
CA SER A 173 -28.40 7.21 -5.36
C SER A 173 -29.63 7.47 -4.48
N ILE A 174 -30.64 8.13 -5.03
CA ILE A 174 -31.99 8.18 -4.45
C ILE A 174 -32.83 7.10 -5.14
#